data_AF-A0A0Q0KXW9-F1
#
_entry.id   AF-A0A0Q0KXW9-F1
#
_cell.length_a   1.000
_cell.length_b   1.000
_cell.length_c   1.000
_cell.angle_alpha   90.00
_cell.angle_beta   90.00
_cell.angle_gamma   90.00
#
_symmetry.space_group_name_H-M   'P 1'
#
loop_
_entity.id
_entity.type
_entity.pdbx_description
1 polymer ?
#
loop_
_entity_poly.entity_id
_entity_poly.type
_entity_poly.pdbx_seq_one_letter_code
_entity_poly.pdbx_strand_id
1 'polypeptide(L)'
;MQLESPHIPLGISLDEGLNILESLSSEIEKRTDKEDEFYKIVFDNWECGFYERKSIVTSTWYNDSAGRETEEGINSKVTRYLNRYGEIDDWEAGISNGWIQFFINHTSGVNMAYGLHKDVIRFNSIR
;
A
#
# COMPACT_ATOMS: atom_id res chain seq x y z
N MET A 1 -11.22 10.90 -9.43
CA MET A 1 -9.78 10.67 -9.27
C MET A 1 -9.47 9.20 -9.55
N GLN A 2 -8.32 8.89 -10.14
CA GLN A 2 -7.83 7.52 -10.33
C GLN A 2 -6.49 7.39 -9.57
N LEU A 3 -6.19 6.20 -9.05
CA LEU A 3 -4.87 5.94 -8.45
C LEU A 3 -3.86 5.70 -9.59
N GLU A 4 -2.75 6.42 -9.57
CA GLU A 4 -1.69 6.30 -10.59
C GLU A 4 -0.77 5.11 -10.31
N SER A 5 -0.45 4.86 -9.04
CA SER A 5 0.36 3.71 -8.64
C SER A 5 -0.31 2.37 -8.98
N PRO A 6 0.48 1.35 -9.36
CA PRO A 6 -0.03 0.03 -9.69
C PRO A 6 -0.61 -0.69 -8.45
N HIS A 7 -1.45 -1.68 -8.69
CA HIS A 7 -1.75 -2.65 -7.64
C HIS A 7 -0.59 -3.64 -7.50
N ILE A 8 -0.05 -3.76 -6.28
CA ILE A 8 0.91 -4.79 -5.91
C ILE A 8 0.16 -5.75 -4.98
N PRO A 9 -0.19 -6.97 -5.43
CA PRO A 9 -0.86 -7.94 -4.58
C PRO A 9 0.00 -8.36 -3.37
N LEU A 10 -0.65 -8.73 -2.27
CA LEU A 10 0.00 -9.37 -1.13
C LEU A 10 0.08 -10.89 -1.35
N GLY A 11 1.08 -11.54 -0.76
CA GLY A 11 1.23 -13.00 -0.81
C GLY A 11 1.79 -13.55 -2.12
N ILE A 12 2.10 -12.69 -3.10
CA ILE A 12 2.81 -13.07 -4.32
C ILE A 12 4.31 -13.25 -4.06
N SER A 13 4.99 -13.92 -4.98
CA SER A 13 6.44 -14.10 -4.93
C SER A 13 7.20 -12.77 -5.13
N LEU A 14 8.46 -12.74 -4.67
CA LEU A 14 9.38 -11.64 -4.94
C LEU A 14 9.50 -11.35 -6.44
N ASP A 15 9.64 -12.39 -7.26
CA ASP A 15 9.79 -12.24 -8.71
C ASP A 15 8.55 -11.59 -9.35
N GLU A 16 7.34 -12.01 -8.94
CA GLU A 16 6.10 -11.37 -9.38
C GLU A 16 6.02 -9.91 -8.93
N GLY A 17 6.42 -9.61 -7.69
CA GLY A 17 6.47 -8.25 -7.17
C GLY A 17 7.45 -7.35 -7.94
N LEU A 18 8.66 -7.86 -8.22
CA LEU A 18 9.67 -7.16 -9.01
C LEU A 18 9.19 -6.93 -10.44
N ASN A 19 8.59 -7.92 -11.09
CA ASN A 19 8.03 -7.77 -12.44
C ASN A 19 7.02 -6.61 -12.53
N ILE A 20 6.21 -6.39 -11.48
CA ILE A 20 5.28 -5.25 -11.42
C ILE A 20 6.05 -3.93 -11.42
N LEU A 21 7.08 -3.79 -10.58
CA LEU A 21 7.89 -2.58 -10.51
C LEU A 21 8.69 -2.34 -11.80
N GLU A 22 9.31 -3.39 -12.35
CA GLU A 22 10.14 -3.35 -13.55
C GLU A 22 9.33 -3.00 -14.81
N SER A 23 8.03 -3.32 -14.83
CA SER A 23 7.13 -2.91 -15.91
C SER A 23 6.92 -1.39 -16.00
N LEU A 24 7.27 -0.66 -14.93
CA LEU A 24 7.04 0.78 -14.79
C LEU A 24 8.35 1.58 -14.78
N SER A 25 9.40 1.07 -14.13
CA SER A 25 10.69 1.75 -14.01
C SER A 25 11.83 0.75 -14.05
N SER A 26 12.91 1.10 -14.77
CA SER A 26 14.19 0.40 -14.69
C SER A 26 14.98 0.73 -13.42
N GLU A 27 14.58 1.78 -12.70
CA GLU A 27 15.22 2.24 -11.48
C GLU A 27 14.39 1.79 -10.27
N ILE A 28 14.78 0.66 -9.68
CA ILE A 28 14.21 0.13 -8.44
C ILE A 28 15.19 0.39 -7.31
N GLU A 29 14.74 1.15 -6.31
CA GLU A 29 15.48 1.30 -5.06
C GLU A 29 15.26 0.07 -4.18
N LYS A 30 16.36 -0.47 -3.65
CA LYS A 30 16.35 -1.56 -2.67
C LYS A 30 16.98 -1.10 -1.36
N ARG A 31 16.35 -1.43 -0.23
CA ARG A 31 16.93 -1.27 1.11
C ARG A 31 16.59 -2.46 2.00
N THR A 32 17.51 -2.84 2.88
CA THR A 32 17.26 -3.82 3.93
C THR A 32 16.77 -3.11 5.20
N ASP A 33 15.63 -3.51 5.73
CA ASP A 33 15.04 -3.00 6.97
C ASP A 33 14.85 -4.17 7.96
N LYS A 34 15.82 -4.33 8.87
CA LYS A 34 15.92 -5.45 9.82
C LYS A 34 15.94 -6.82 9.12
N GLU A 35 14.82 -7.53 9.12
CA GLU A 35 14.64 -8.86 8.56
C GLU A 35 13.94 -8.83 7.19
N ASP A 36 13.47 -7.65 6.77
CA ASP A 36 12.70 -7.48 5.53
C ASP A 36 13.52 -6.74 4.48
N GLU A 37 13.34 -7.12 3.22
CA GLU A 37 13.87 -6.39 2.08
C GLU A 37 12.77 -5.48 1.52
N PHE A 38 13.06 -4.21 1.30
CA PHE A 38 12.12 -3.25 0.76
C PHE A 38 12.54 -2.78 -0.63
N TYR A 39 11.61 -2.87 -1.57
CA TYR A 39 11.77 -2.51 -2.97
C TYR A 39 10.78 -1.41 -3.31
N LYS A 40 11.22 -0.33 -3.97
CA LYS A 40 10.33 0.74 -4.40
C LYS A 40 10.74 1.38 -5.72
N ILE A 41 9.77 2.05 -6.34
CA ILE A 41 9.96 2.95 -7.48
C ILE A 41 9.45 4.34 -7.11
N VAL A 42 10.05 5.36 -7.71
CA VAL A 42 9.77 6.77 -7.42
C VAL A 42 9.43 7.49 -8.73
N PHE A 43 8.32 8.22 -8.73
CA PHE A 43 7.91 9.15 -9.78
C PHE A 43 7.60 10.51 -9.16
N ASP A 44 7.52 11.55 -9.98
CA ASP A 44 7.30 12.94 -9.52
C ASP A 44 6.07 13.10 -8.62
N ASN A 45 4.99 12.38 -8.92
CA ASN A 45 3.69 12.54 -8.24
C ASN A 45 3.32 11.38 -7.31
N TRP A 46 4.04 10.27 -7.35
CA TRP A 46 3.73 9.11 -6.54
C TRP A 46 4.94 8.19 -6.37
N GLU A 47 4.92 7.44 -5.27
CA GLU A 47 5.85 6.34 -5.04
C GLU A 47 5.06 5.10 -4.63
N CYS A 48 5.59 3.93 -4.96
CA CYS A 48 5.07 2.69 -4.41
C CYS A 48 6.18 1.66 -4.22
N GLY A 49 5.95 0.72 -3.32
CA GLY A 49 6.89 -0.35 -3.06
C GLY A 49 6.28 -1.45 -2.22
N PHE A 50 7.11 -2.43 -1.90
CA PHE A 50 6.71 -3.56 -1.08
C PHE A 50 7.86 -4.07 -0.22
N TYR A 51 7.48 -4.65 0.91
CA TYR A 51 8.36 -5.40 1.79
C TYR A 51 8.23 -6.89 1.46
N GLU A 52 9.38 -7.52 1.31
CA GLU A 52 9.53 -8.94 1.09
C GLU A 52 10.10 -9.61 2.34
N ARG A 53 9.57 -10.79 2.63
CA ARG A 53 10.12 -11.71 3.63
C ARG A 53 9.98 -13.14 3.11
N LYS A 54 11.07 -13.91 3.11
CA LYS A 54 11.13 -15.32 2.64
C LYS A 54 10.58 -15.49 1.21
N SER A 55 10.99 -14.58 0.33
CA SER A 55 10.61 -14.48 -1.09
C SER A 55 9.12 -14.24 -1.34
N ILE A 56 8.40 -13.70 -0.35
CA ILE A 56 6.97 -13.36 -0.44
C ILE A 56 6.75 -11.89 -0.11
N VAL A 57 5.89 -11.22 -0.89
CA VAL A 57 5.42 -9.87 -0.60
C VAL A 57 4.48 -9.89 0.59
N THR A 58 4.94 -9.33 1.72
CA THR A 58 4.19 -9.35 2.99
C THR A 58 3.47 -8.03 3.28
N SER A 59 3.98 -6.94 2.70
CA SER A 59 3.39 -5.62 2.86
C SER A 59 3.65 -4.77 1.63
N THR A 60 2.70 -3.90 1.30
CA THR A 60 2.82 -2.91 0.24
C THR A 60 2.64 -1.52 0.79
N TRP A 61 3.26 -0.56 0.12
CA TRP A 61 3.36 0.81 0.55
C TRP A 61 3.14 1.74 -0.64
N TYR A 62 2.36 2.80 -0.41
CA TYR A 62 1.94 3.75 -1.42
C TYR A 62 2.02 5.18 -0.91
N ASN A 63 2.46 6.09 -1.76
CA ASN A 63 2.60 7.51 -1.48
C ASN A 63 2.16 8.34 -2.70
N ASP A 64 0.87 8.36 -3.05
CA ASP A 64 0.35 9.19 -4.16
C ASP A 64 -0.08 10.57 -3.68
N SER A 65 0.41 11.64 -4.33
CA SER A 65 0.06 13.03 -4.03
C SER A 65 -1.41 13.36 -4.30
N ALA A 66 -2.02 12.67 -5.26
CA ALA A 66 -3.39 12.92 -5.69
C ALA A 66 -4.42 12.76 -4.56
N GLY A 67 -5.29 13.76 -4.42
CA GLY A 67 -6.42 13.72 -3.49
C GLY A 67 -6.11 14.11 -2.05
N ARG A 68 -4.92 14.63 -1.75
CA ARG A 68 -4.52 15.04 -0.38
C ARG A 68 -5.09 16.40 0.06
N GLU A 69 -5.43 17.25 -0.89
CA GLU A 69 -5.76 18.67 -0.63
C GLU A 69 -7.13 18.89 0.04
N THR A 70 -8.05 17.94 -0.11
CA THR A 70 -9.43 18.07 0.40
C THR A 70 -9.87 16.81 1.13
N GLU A 71 -10.75 16.97 2.11
CA GLU A 71 -11.32 15.84 2.85
C GLU A 71 -12.05 14.84 1.92
N GLU A 72 -12.77 15.35 0.91
CA GLU A 72 -13.42 14.53 -0.11
C GLU A 72 -12.40 13.72 -0.94
N GLY A 73 -11.32 14.37 -1.38
CA GLY A 73 -10.24 13.71 -2.12
C GLY A 73 -9.59 12.60 -1.30
N ILE A 74 -9.37 12.89 -0.02
CA ILE A 74 -8.83 11.98 0.98
C ILE A 74 -9.72 10.74 1.13
N ASN A 75 -11.03 10.94 1.30
CA ASN A 75 -11.99 9.86 1.49
C ASN A 75 -12.12 9.02 0.20
N SER A 76 -12.08 9.67 -0.97
CA SER A 76 -12.02 8.99 -2.26
C SER A 76 -10.75 8.15 -2.42
N LYS A 77 -9.58 8.68 -2.02
CA LYS A 77 -8.30 7.96 -2.04
C LYS A 77 -8.36 6.70 -1.19
N VAL A 78 -8.77 6.85 0.08
CA VAL A 78 -8.89 5.74 1.03
C VAL A 78 -9.84 4.66 0.48
N THR A 79 -11.02 5.05 0.00
CA THR A 79 -12.02 4.12 -0.56
C THR A 79 -11.45 3.35 -1.76
N ARG A 80 -10.67 3.99 -2.64
CA ARG A 80 -10.06 3.32 -3.80
C ARG A 80 -8.98 2.32 -3.38
N TYR A 81 -8.23 2.65 -2.34
CA TYR A 81 -7.23 1.75 -1.78
C TYR A 81 -7.86 0.54 -1.08
N LEU A 82 -8.93 0.74 -0.32
CA LEU A 82 -9.68 -0.36 0.28
C LEU A 82 -10.23 -1.31 -0.79
N ASN A 83 -10.88 -0.76 -1.83
CA ASN A 83 -11.36 -1.53 -3.00
C ASN A 83 -10.27 -2.32 -3.73
N ARG A 84 -9.01 -1.85 -3.68
CA ARG A 84 -7.89 -2.52 -4.34
C ARG A 84 -7.54 -3.85 -3.65
N TYR A 85 -7.81 -3.98 -2.35
CA TYR A 85 -7.42 -5.13 -1.53
C TYR A 85 -8.59 -5.92 -0.94
N GLY A 86 -9.83 -5.54 -1.25
CA GLY A 86 -11.04 -6.26 -0.85
C GLY A 86 -12.32 -5.46 -1.11
N GLU A 87 -13.46 -6.11 -0.98
CA GLU A 87 -14.77 -5.44 -1.07
C GLU A 87 -14.94 -4.43 0.06
N ILE A 88 -15.50 -3.24 -0.22
CA ILE A 88 -15.64 -2.16 0.78
C ILE A 88 -16.37 -2.62 2.05
N ASP A 89 -17.40 -3.42 1.88
CA ASP A 89 -18.26 -3.87 2.99
C ASP A 89 -17.54 -4.85 3.94
N ASP A 90 -16.41 -5.43 3.51
CA ASP A 90 -15.58 -6.31 4.34
C ASP A 90 -14.57 -5.55 5.23
N TRP A 91 -14.45 -4.23 5.05
CA TRP A 91 -13.48 -3.41 5.79
C TRP A 91 -14.11 -2.79 7.04
N GLU A 92 -13.48 -3.01 8.18
CA GLU A 92 -13.84 -2.41 9.44
C GLU A 92 -12.82 -1.32 9.83
N ALA A 93 -13.31 -0.18 10.30
CA ALA A 93 -12.45 0.86 10.86
C ALA A 93 -11.85 0.35 12.19
N GLY A 94 -10.53 0.22 12.22
CA GLY A 94 -9.78 -0.16 13.41
C GLY A 94 -9.47 1.03 14.33
N ILE A 95 -8.51 0.80 15.22
CA ILE A 95 -8.02 1.81 16.17
C ILE A 95 -7.57 3.07 15.42
N SER A 96 -7.78 4.23 16.04
CA SER A 96 -7.21 5.51 15.62
C SER A 96 -6.45 6.08 16.82
N ASN A 97 -5.14 6.28 16.69
CA ASN A 97 -4.32 6.81 17.80
C ASN A 97 -4.05 8.32 17.67
N GLY A 98 -4.81 9.00 16.81
CA GLY A 98 -4.60 10.41 16.50
C GLY A 98 -3.42 10.68 15.55
N TRP A 99 -2.67 9.66 15.13
CA TRP A 99 -1.57 9.77 14.17
C TRP A 99 -1.68 8.79 13.01
N ILE A 100 -2.29 7.64 13.26
CA ILE A 100 -2.49 6.54 12.31
C ILE A 100 -3.92 6.05 12.46
N GLN A 101 -4.60 5.87 11.33
CA GLN A 101 -5.86 5.14 11.24
C GLN A 101 -5.59 3.75 10.68
N PHE A 102 -6.22 2.75 11.29
CA PHE A 102 -6.20 1.37 10.82
C PHE A 102 -7.55 0.98 10.19
N PHE A 103 -7.51 0.10 9.20
CA PHE A 103 -8.65 -0.66 8.70
C PHE A 103 -8.28 -2.13 8.65
N ILE A 104 -9.25 -2.99 8.95
CA ILE A 104 -9.05 -4.42 9.06
C ILE A 104 -10.06 -5.09 8.13
N ASN A 105 -9.58 -5.97 7.26
CA ASN A 105 -10.42 -6.88 6.48
C ASN A 105 -10.20 -8.30 7.01
N HIS A 106 -11.15 -8.79 7.80
CA HIS A 106 -11.09 -10.11 8.40
C HIS A 106 -11.26 -11.24 7.38
N THR A 107 -12.01 -10.98 6.29
CA THR A 107 -12.27 -11.94 5.22
C THR A 107 -11.00 -12.26 4.43
N SER A 108 -10.28 -11.22 3.99
CA SER A 108 -9.03 -11.37 3.22
C SER A 108 -7.79 -11.53 4.10
N GLY A 109 -7.90 -11.21 5.40
CA GLY A 109 -6.76 -11.24 6.31
C GLY A 109 -5.74 -10.14 5.99
N VAL A 110 -6.23 -8.94 5.64
CA VAL A 110 -5.41 -7.79 5.27
C VAL A 110 -5.70 -6.61 6.17
N ASN A 111 -4.66 -5.92 6.62
CA ASN A 111 -4.77 -4.67 7.37
C ASN A 111 -4.24 -3.51 6.53
N MET A 112 -4.99 -2.41 6.51
CA MET A 112 -4.53 -1.13 6.00
C MET A 112 -4.17 -0.20 7.16
N ALA A 113 -3.08 0.55 7.03
CA ALA A 113 -2.74 1.64 7.93
C ALA A 113 -2.35 2.89 7.12
N TYR A 114 -2.76 4.07 7.56
CA TYR A 114 -2.28 5.33 6.99
C TYR A 114 -2.08 6.41 8.07
N GLY A 115 -1.13 7.30 7.83
CA GLY A 115 -0.80 8.41 8.75
C GLY A 115 -1.82 9.55 8.73
N LEU A 116 -1.65 10.54 9.60
CA LEU A 116 -2.56 11.68 9.82
C LEU A 116 -3.02 12.36 8.52
N HIS A 117 -2.09 12.54 7.57
CA HIS A 117 -2.35 13.18 6.28
C HIS A 117 -2.93 12.22 5.23
N LYS A 118 -2.99 10.92 5.53
CA LYS A 118 -3.46 9.85 4.63
C LYS A 118 -2.65 9.77 3.33
N ASP A 119 -1.43 10.28 3.43
CA ASP A 119 -0.47 10.41 2.34
C ASP A 119 0.14 9.07 1.99
N VAL A 120 0.58 8.40 3.05
CA VAL A 120 1.22 7.10 3.02
C VAL A 120 0.22 6.04 3.46
N ILE A 121 -0.06 5.10 2.57
CA ILE A 121 -0.96 3.97 2.80
C ILE A 121 -0.14 2.70 2.76
N ARG A 122 -0.30 1.86 3.77
CA ARG A 122 0.39 0.58 3.89
C ARG A 122 -0.63 -0.54 4.07
N PHE A 123 -0.51 -1.59 3.26
CA PHE A 123 -1.25 -2.83 3.47
C PHE A 123 -0.31 -3.91 4.00
N ASN A 124 -0.81 -4.75 4.89
CA ASN A 124 -0.05 -5.85 5.49
C ASN A 124 -0.91 -7.12 5.48
N SER A 125 -0.31 -8.24 5.11
CA SER A 125 -0.88 -9.56 5.38
C SER A 125 -0.92 -9.78 6.89
N ILE A 126 -2.05 -10.30 7.39
CA ILE A 126 -2.20 -10.74 8.79
C ILE A 126 -1.59 -12.15 8.98
N ARG A 127 -1.27 -12.85 7.89
CA ARG A 127 -0.67 -14.19 7.87
C ARG A 127 0.83 -14.14 7.63
#